data_AF-A0A496Z5Z5-F1
#
_entry.id   AF-A0A496Z5Z5-F1
#
_cell.length_a   1.000
_cell.length_b   1.000
_cell.length_c   1.000
_cell.angle_alpha   90.00
_cell.angle_beta   90.00
_cell.angle_gamma   90.00
#
_symmetry.space_group_name_H-M   'P 1'
#
loop_
_entity.id
_entity.type
_entity.pdbx_description
1 polymer ?
#
loop_
_entity_poly.entity_id
_entity_poly.type
_entity_poly.pdbx_seq_one_letter_code
_entity_poly.pdbx_strand_id
1 'polypeptide(L)'
;PATRFLSASPDGMNATGESDLINYIEMLQGMQTDIFEARLALVDQLLSRHYGIPEEDFKYTWGCIFPESTAQKAVRQKDSAEWICKLADSGVISRESGLDEAKRMDLVSKDAKVGEAPKPAAAAPAKKPAAKK
;
A
#
# COMPACT_ATOMS: atom_id res chain seq x y z
N PRO A 1 -10.20 22.53 0.07
CA PRO A 1 -11.27 22.50 1.11
C PRO A 1 -11.37 23.84 1.87
N ALA A 2 -12.56 24.44 1.91
CA ALA A 2 -12.84 25.63 2.72
C ALA A 2 -12.45 25.40 4.20
N THR A 3 -12.58 24.17 4.70
CA THR A 3 -12.20 23.75 6.06
C THR A 3 -10.69 23.79 6.34
N ARG A 4 -9.83 23.53 5.34
CA ARG A 4 -8.36 23.64 5.49
C ARG A 4 -7.85 25.08 5.24
N PHE A 5 -8.59 25.87 4.47
CA PHE A 5 -8.31 27.29 4.24
C PHE A 5 -8.80 28.18 5.40
N LEU A 6 -9.81 27.73 6.16
CA LEU A 6 -10.42 28.47 7.27
C LEU A 6 -10.04 27.95 8.68
N SER A 7 -9.21 26.90 8.80
CA SER A 7 -8.93 26.22 10.09
C SER A 7 -10.18 25.94 10.93
N ALA A 8 -11.33 25.76 10.28
CA ALA A 8 -12.61 25.54 10.91
C ALA A 8 -12.96 24.06 10.81
N SER A 9 -13.14 23.42 11.97
CA SER A 9 -13.72 22.09 12.06
C SER A 9 -15.10 22.10 11.37
N PRO A 10 -15.46 21.08 10.57
CA PRO A 10 -16.77 21.02 9.93
C PRO A 10 -17.86 21.00 11.00
N ASP A 11 -18.70 22.03 11.02
CA ASP A 11 -19.84 22.12 11.93
C ASP A 11 -21.10 21.65 11.17
N GLY A 12 -21.60 20.47 11.52
CA GLY A 12 -22.78 19.87 10.88
C GLY A 12 -22.79 18.35 10.93
N MET A 13 -23.79 17.78 11.62
CA MET A 13 -23.93 16.38 12.05
C MET A 13 -23.94 15.27 10.97
N ASN A 14 -23.38 15.44 9.77
CA ASN A 14 -23.16 14.36 8.79
C ASN A 14 -22.15 14.69 7.67
N ALA A 15 -21.38 15.78 7.76
CA ALA A 15 -20.39 16.14 6.75
C ALA A 15 -18.99 15.68 7.21
N THR A 16 -18.62 14.42 6.96
CA THR A 16 -17.30 13.88 7.36
C THR A 16 -16.12 14.60 6.70
N GLY A 17 -16.35 15.49 5.73
CA GLY A 17 -15.29 16.23 5.02
C GLY A 17 -14.39 15.34 4.15
N GLU A 18 -14.58 14.02 4.18
CA GLU A 18 -13.76 13.04 3.47
C GLU A 18 -13.90 13.18 1.96
N SER A 19 -15.11 13.40 1.44
CA SER A 19 -15.33 13.61 0.00
C SER A 19 -14.70 14.91 -0.52
N ASP A 20 -14.78 16.02 0.24
CA ASP A 20 -14.12 17.28 -0.12
C ASP A 20 -12.58 17.15 -0.04
N LEU A 21 -12.09 16.37 0.93
CA LEU A 21 -10.67 16.05 1.04
C LEU A 21 -10.20 15.23 -0.17
N ILE A 22 -10.93 14.20 -0.58
CA ILE A 22 -10.62 13.38 -1.77
C ILE A 22 -10.56 14.28 -3.02
N ASN A 23 -11.61 15.07 -3.27
CA ASN A 23 -11.66 15.97 -4.43
C ASN A 23 -10.49 16.97 -4.43
N TYR A 24 -10.12 17.49 -3.26
CA TYR A 24 -8.98 18.38 -3.12
C TYR A 24 -7.64 17.69 -3.41
N ILE A 25 -7.47 16.46 -2.95
CA ILE A 25 -6.27 15.65 -3.21
C ILE A 25 -6.15 15.36 -4.71
N GLU A 26 -7.24 14.97 -5.37
CA GLU A 26 -7.28 14.74 -6.82
C GLU A 26 -6.92 16.01 -7.60
N MET A 27 -7.46 17.16 -7.19
CA MET A 27 -7.10 18.45 -7.78
C MET A 27 -5.60 18.75 -7.63
N LEU A 28 -5.02 18.55 -6.44
CA LEU A 28 -3.59 18.76 -6.20
C LEU A 28 -2.72 17.82 -7.04
N GLN A 29 -3.11 16.55 -7.17
CA GLN A 29 -2.43 15.57 -8.01
C GLN A 29 -2.49 15.96 -9.49
N GLY A 30 -3.65 16.39 -9.99
CA GLY A 30 -3.80 16.88 -11.36
C GLY A 30 -2.89 18.07 -11.63
N MET A 31 -2.88 19.07 -10.75
CA MET A 31 -1.99 20.23 -10.89
C MET A 31 -0.51 19.86 -10.86
N GLN A 32 -0.12 18.87 -10.05
CA GLN A 32 1.27 18.41 -9.99
C GLN A 32 1.71 17.87 -11.36
N THR A 33 0.91 17.00 -11.95
CA THR A 33 1.16 16.45 -13.28
C THR A 33 1.18 17.57 -14.34
N ASP A 34 0.14 18.40 -14.40
CA ASP A 34 -0.02 19.44 -15.42
C ASP A 34 1.12 20.47 -15.39
N ILE A 35 1.55 20.88 -14.20
CA ILE A 35 2.56 21.92 -14.03
C ILE A 35 3.96 21.35 -14.26
N PHE A 36 4.26 20.18 -13.69
CA PHE A 36 5.63 19.70 -13.64
C PHE A 36 6.02 18.80 -14.80
N GLU A 37 5.10 18.07 -15.44
CA GLU A 37 5.47 17.24 -16.61
C GLU A 37 6.04 18.08 -17.75
N ALA A 38 5.36 19.17 -18.13
CA ALA A 38 5.84 20.06 -19.18
C ALA A 38 7.18 20.73 -18.83
N ARG A 39 7.41 21.02 -17.55
CA ARG A 39 8.67 21.62 -17.07
C ARG A 39 9.81 20.61 -17.05
N LEU A 40 9.52 19.38 -16.63
CA LEU A 40 10.49 18.28 -16.64
C LEU A 40 10.91 17.96 -18.07
N ALA A 41 9.99 17.90 -19.03
CA ALA A 41 10.32 17.67 -20.44
C ALA A 41 11.36 18.68 -20.98
N LEU A 42 11.27 19.96 -20.60
CA LEU A 42 12.24 20.97 -21.01
C LEU A 42 13.61 20.76 -20.33
N VAL A 43 13.62 20.39 -19.05
CA VAL A 43 14.85 20.06 -18.33
C VAL A 43 15.51 18.81 -18.92
N ASP A 44 14.73 17.78 -19.24
CA ASP A 44 15.19 16.53 -19.82
C ASP A 44 15.83 16.76 -21.19
N GLN A 45 15.23 17.62 -22.02
CA GLN A 45 15.83 18.05 -23.28
C GLN A 45 17.19 18.73 -23.07
N LEU A 46 17.30 19.65 -22.10
CA LEU A 46 18.57 20.32 -21.81
C LEU A 46 19.63 19.34 -21.30
N LEU A 47 19.25 18.45 -20.39
CA LEU A 47 20.15 17.43 -19.83
C LEU A 47 20.57 16.40 -20.89
N SER A 48 19.63 15.96 -21.72
CA SER A 48 19.89 15.05 -22.84
C SER A 48 20.91 15.64 -23.79
N ARG A 49 20.74 16.90 -24.20
CA ARG A 49 21.67 17.58 -25.12
C ARG A 49 23.04 17.85 -24.50
N HIS A 50 23.09 18.18 -23.21
CA HIS A 50 24.34 18.49 -22.52
C HIS A 50 25.17 17.24 -22.20
N TYR A 51 24.53 16.16 -21.74
CA TYR A 51 25.20 14.95 -21.27
C TYR A 51 25.14 13.78 -22.26
N GLY A 52 24.42 13.91 -23.38
CA GLY A 52 24.26 12.84 -24.36
C GLY A 52 23.40 11.67 -23.86
N ILE A 53 22.56 11.90 -22.86
CA ILE A 53 21.66 10.89 -22.29
C ILE A 53 20.39 10.84 -23.15
N PRO A 54 19.88 9.66 -23.54
CA PRO A 54 18.59 9.53 -24.22
C PRO A 54 17.45 10.10 -23.36
N GLU A 55 16.54 10.87 -23.97
CA GLU A 55 15.37 11.42 -23.24
C GLU A 55 14.49 10.31 -22.63
N GLU A 56 14.48 9.12 -23.24
CA GLU A 56 13.72 7.95 -22.80
C GLU A 56 14.19 7.33 -21.48
N ASP A 57 15.41 7.64 -21.04
CA ASP A 57 15.99 7.14 -19.79
C ASP A 57 15.48 7.90 -18.56
N PHE A 58 14.91 9.10 -18.74
CA PHE A 58 14.30 9.84 -17.64
C PHE A 58 12.95 9.22 -17.28
N LYS A 59 12.88 8.62 -16.09
CA LYS A 59 11.65 8.03 -15.52
C LYS A 59 11.30 8.72 -14.21
N TYR A 60 10.11 9.31 -14.17
CA TYR A 60 9.59 9.98 -12.98
C TYR A 60 8.42 9.20 -12.38
N THR A 61 8.34 9.21 -11.06
CA THR A 61 7.20 8.70 -10.32
C THR A 61 6.79 9.75 -9.31
N TRP A 62 5.56 10.23 -9.40
CA TRP A 62 5.00 11.18 -8.44
C TRP A 62 4.72 10.46 -7.13
N GLY A 63 5.39 10.89 -6.06
CA GLY A 63 5.07 10.42 -4.72
C GLY A 63 3.69 10.89 -4.28
N CYS A 64 3.05 10.15 -3.38
CA CYS A 64 1.79 10.60 -2.79
C CYS A 64 2.00 11.92 -2.02
N ILE A 65 1.24 12.95 -2.38
CA ILE A 65 1.25 14.26 -1.72
C ILE A 65 0.81 14.21 -0.25
N PHE A 66 0.07 13.15 0.12
CA PHE A 66 -0.29 12.84 1.50
C PHE A 66 0.18 11.42 1.81
N PRO A 67 1.45 11.24 2.21
CA PRO A 67 1.90 9.93 2.62
C PRO A 67 1.02 9.47 3.78
N GLU A 68 0.70 8.19 3.77
CA GLU A 68 0.01 7.58 4.88
C GLU A 68 0.77 7.79 6.20
N SER A 69 0.03 7.89 7.29
CA SER A 69 0.62 7.84 8.62
C SER A 69 1.24 6.46 8.91
N THR A 70 2.18 6.40 9.85
CA THR A 70 2.73 5.13 10.35
C THR A 70 1.65 4.17 10.83
N ALA A 71 0.56 4.69 11.42
CA ALA A 71 -0.56 3.89 11.88
C ALA A 71 -1.34 3.27 10.71
N GLN A 72 -1.67 4.07 9.68
CA GLN A 72 -2.33 3.59 8.47
C GLN A 72 -1.46 2.56 7.72
N LYS A 73 -0.14 2.79 7.69
CA LYS A 73 0.82 1.83 7.11
C LYS A 73 0.78 0.49 7.84
N ALA A 74 0.82 0.51 9.18
CA ALA A 74 0.76 -0.70 9.99
C ALA A 74 -0.56 -1.46 9.81
N VAL A 75 -1.69 -0.74 9.72
CA VAL A 75 -3.00 -1.33 9.43
C VAL A 75 -3.01 -1.99 8.06
N ARG A 76 -2.54 -1.30 7.00
CA ARG A 76 -2.46 -1.90 5.66
C ARG A 76 -1.60 -3.15 5.66
N GLN A 77 -0.41 -3.11 6.27
CA GLN A 77 0.48 -4.27 6.31
C GLN A 77 -0.17 -5.46 7.01
N LYS A 78 -0.87 -5.21 8.13
CA LYS A 78 -1.61 -6.25 8.84
C LYS A 78 -2.73 -6.84 7.97
N ASP A 79 -3.56 -5.99 7.37
CA ASP A 79 -4.72 -6.42 6.57
C ASP A 79 -4.27 -7.20 5.33
N SER A 80 -3.21 -6.74 4.66
CA SER A 80 -2.61 -7.45 3.53
C SER A 80 -2.04 -8.81 3.95
N ALA A 81 -1.34 -8.90 5.09
CA ALA A 81 -0.83 -10.17 5.60
C ALA A 81 -1.97 -11.14 5.97
N GLU A 82 -3.01 -10.65 6.64
CA GLU A 82 -4.19 -11.47 6.97
C GLU A 82 -4.90 -12.01 5.72
N TRP A 83 -5.02 -11.17 4.69
CA TRP A 83 -5.61 -11.58 3.41
C TRP A 83 -4.81 -12.70 2.74
N ILE A 84 -3.48 -12.57 2.65
CA ILE A 84 -2.60 -13.61 2.09
C ILE A 84 -2.71 -14.91 2.89
N CYS A 85 -2.67 -14.84 4.22
CA CYS A 85 -2.83 -16.01 5.08
C CYS A 85 -4.18 -16.71 4.84
N LYS A 86 -5.29 -15.96 4.79
CA LYS A 86 -6.62 -16.52 4.52
C LYS A 86 -6.70 -17.21 3.15
N LEU A 87 -6.10 -16.63 2.11
CA LEU A 87 -6.06 -17.25 0.79
C LEU A 87 -5.21 -18.53 0.78
N ALA A 88 -4.09 -18.55 1.50
CA ALA A 88 -3.24 -19.73 1.60
C ALA A 88 -3.92 -20.84 2.43
N ASP A 89 -4.55 -20.49 3.55
CA ASP A 89 -5.23 -21.44 4.45
C ASP A 89 -6.49 -22.03 3.83
N SER A 90 -7.22 -21.25 3.03
CA SER A 90 -8.37 -21.74 2.25
C SER A 90 -7.96 -22.57 1.03
N GLY A 91 -6.67 -22.65 0.71
CA GLY A 91 -6.15 -23.39 -0.44
C GLY A 91 -6.40 -22.73 -1.79
N VAL A 92 -6.81 -21.45 -1.81
CA VAL A 92 -6.98 -20.67 -3.05
C VAL A 92 -5.62 -20.38 -3.70
N ILE A 93 -4.60 -20.12 -2.88
CA ILE A 93 -3.22 -19.95 -3.35
C ILE A 93 -2.28 -20.92 -2.63
N SER A 94 -1.20 -21.32 -3.32
CA SER A 94 -0.12 -22.08 -2.70
C SER A 94 0.70 -21.20 -1.75
N ARG A 95 1.50 -21.80 -0.86
CA ARG A 95 2.42 -21.05 0.02
C ARG A 95 3.53 -20.32 -0.74
N GLU A 96 3.97 -20.89 -1.85
CA GLU A 96 4.93 -20.27 -2.77
C GLU A 96 4.31 -19.01 -3.39
N SER A 97 3.11 -19.15 -3.94
CA SER A 97 2.35 -18.02 -4.49
C SER A 97 2.04 -16.96 -3.43
N GLY A 98 1.71 -17.37 -2.20
CA GLY A 98 1.50 -16.44 -1.09
C GLY A 98 2.77 -15.67 -0.70
N LEU A 99 3.95 -16.31 -0.77
CA LEU A 99 5.22 -15.63 -0.55
C LEU A 99 5.53 -14.64 -1.68
N ASP A 100 5.28 -15.01 -2.93
CA ASP A 100 5.48 -14.12 -4.07
C ASP A 100 4.58 -12.88 -3.97
N GLU A 101 3.33 -13.07 -3.53
CA GLU A 101 2.42 -11.96 -3.21
C GLU A 101 2.92 -11.09 -2.06
N ALA A 102 3.43 -11.68 -0.98
CA ALA A 102 3.99 -10.95 0.14
C ALA A 102 5.22 -10.12 -0.27
N LYS A 103 6.07 -10.64 -1.17
CA LYS A 103 7.21 -9.91 -1.74
C LYS A 103 6.74 -8.78 -2.66
N ARG A 104 5.73 -9.03 -3.48
CA ARG A 104 5.14 -8.03 -4.39
C ARG A 104 4.57 -6.83 -3.62
N MET A 105 3.99 -7.09 -2.45
CA MET A 105 3.45 -6.07 -1.56
C MET A 105 4.49 -5.46 -0.59
N ASP A 106 5.78 -5.80 -0.74
CA ASP A 106 6.87 -5.32 0.12
C ASP A 106 6.63 -5.61 1.62
N LEU A 107 5.93 -6.71 1.93
CA LEU A 107 5.66 -7.14 3.31
C LEU A 107 6.84 -7.91 3.92
N VAL A 108 7.66 -8.53 3.08
CA VAL A 108 8.82 -9.34 3.45
C VAL A 108 10.00 -9.06 2.52
N SER A 109 11.20 -9.44 2.94
CA SER A 109 12.41 -9.25 2.13
C SER A 109 12.34 -10.05 0.82
N LYS A 110 12.97 -9.55 -0.24
CA LYS A 110 12.95 -10.18 -1.57
C LYS A 110 13.63 -11.56 -1.57
N ASP A 111 14.59 -11.73 -0.68
CA ASP A 111 15.34 -12.96 -0.39
C ASP A 111 14.60 -13.95 0.52
N ALA A 112 13.42 -13.59 1.04
CA ALA A 112 12.62 -14.49 1.86
C ALA A 112 12.31 -15.80 1.12
N LYS A 113 12.31 -16.91 1.87
CA LYS A 113 12.02 -18.25 1.36
C LYS A 113 10.79 -18.80 2.05
N VAL A 114 10.10 -19.72 1.38
CA VAL A 114 8.93 -20.39 1.95
C VAL A 114 9.39 -21.17 3.17
N GLY A 115 8.80 -20.89 4.33
CA GLY A 115 9.08 -21.63 5.55
C GLY A 115 8.62 -23.08 5.44
N GLU A 116 9.28 -23.97 6.18
CA GLU A 116 8.77 -25.34 6.37
C GLU A 116 7.36 -25.28 6.95
N ALA A 117 6.54 -26.28 6.61
CA ALA A 117 5.13 -26.29 6.94
C ALA A 117 4.89 -25.89 8.41
N PRO A 118 3.87 -25.05 8.69
CA PRO A 118 3.54 -24.69 10.05
C PRO A 118 3.36 -26.01 10.79
N LYS A 119 4.12 -26.17 11.88
CA LYS A 119 3.91 -27.24 12.84
C LYS A 119 2.40 -27.34 13.01
N PRO A 120 1.76 -28.48 12.68
CA PRO A 120 0.30 -28.56 12.74
C PRO A 120 -0.09 -28.04 14.11
N ALA A 121 -0.98 -27.03 14.12
CA ALA A 121 -1.45 -26.41 15.34
C ALA A 121 -1.73 -27.55 16.31
N ALA A 122 -0.94 -27.64 17.39
CA ALA A 122 -0.90 -28.82 18.24
C ALA A 122 -2.36 -29.20 18.52
N ALA A 123 -2.79 -30.33 17.96
CA ALA A 123 -4.18 -30.76 18.04
C ALA A 123 -4.55 -30.65 19.51
N ALA A 124 -5.57 -29.83 19.82
CA ALA A 124 -6.03 -29.65 21.19
C ALA A 124 -6.13 -31.04 21.82
N PRO A 125 -5.52 -31.28 23.00
CA PRO A 125 -5.39 -32.63 23.54
C PRO A 125 -6.79 -33.23 23.62
N ALA A 126 -6.99 -34.34 22.89
CA ALA A 126 -8.24 -35.06 22.86
C ALA A 126 -8.69 -35.30 24.31
N LYS A 127 -9.83 -34.71 24.70
CA LYS A 127 -10.44 -34.97 26.00
C LYS A 127 -10.66 -36.48 26.09
N LYS A 128 -9.90 -37.16 26.96
CA LYS A 128 -10.11 -38.58 27.30
C LYS A 128 -11.60 -38.79 27.63
N PRO A 129 -12.26 -39.81 27.08
CA PRO A 129 -13.64 -40.10 27.46
C PRO A 129 -13.66 -40.46 28.94
N ALA A 130 -14.50 -39.75 29.70
CA ALA A 130 -14.75 -40.03 31.10
C ALA A 130 -15.31 -41.46 31.21
N ALA A 131 -14.57 -42.34 31.89
CA ALA A 131 -15.02 -43.67 32.21
C ALA A 131 -16.25 -43.55 33.14
N LYS A 132 -17.41 -44.00 32.65
CA LYS A 132 -18.58 -44.27 33.51
C LYS A 132 -18.25 -45.48 34.39
N LYS A 133 -18.26 -45.29 35.71
CA LYS A 133 -18.51 -46.33 36.70
C LYS A 133 -19.81 -45.99 37.41
#